data_AF-A0AA97AD72-F1
#
_entry.id   AF-A0AA97AD72-F1
#
_cell.length_a   1.000
_cell.length_b   1.000
_cell.length_c   1.000
_cell.angle_alpha   90.00
_cell.angle_beta   90.00
_cell.angle_gamma   90.00
#
_symmetry.space_group_name_H-M   'P 1'
#
loop_
_entity.id
_entity.type
_entity.pdbx_description
1 polymer ?
#
loop_
_entity_poly.entity_id
_entity_poly.type
_entity_poly.pdbx_seq_one_letter_code
_entity_poly.pdbx_strand_id
1 'polypeptide(L)' 'MALQFKRSGTSTYTTVKTVTTDSAGKLRTTVTASASGTWRWKAASTFTTSGATAYGDSVTAK' A
#
# COMPACT_ATOMS: atom_id res chain seq x y z
N MET A 1 -1.35 4.87 -7.73
CA MET A 1 -1.46 3.73 -6.79
C MET A 1 -0.79 4.09 -5.49
N ALA A 2 -1.43 3.82 -4.35
CA ALA A 2 -0.91 4.19 -3.03
C ALA A 2 -0.47 2.95 -2.26
N LEU A 3 0.79 2.93 -1.81
CA LEU A 3 1.27 1.97 -0.82
C LEU A 3 0.87 2.49 0.55
N GLN A 4 0.14 1.67 1.31
CA GLN A 4 -0.31 2.00 2.65
C GLN A 4 0.30 1.08 3.69
N PHE A 5 0.59 1.64 4.87
CA PHE A 5 1.05 0.91 6.04
C PHE A 5 0.07 1.07 7.19
N LYS A 6 -0.14 -0.02 7.93
CA LYS A 6 -0.83 0.00 9.22
C LYS A 6 0.09 -0.62 10.25
N ARG A 7 0.47 0.13 11.29
CA ARG A 7 1.27 -0.40 12.40
C ARG A 7 0.49 -1.50 13.15
N SER A 8 1.19 -2.51 13.64
CA SER A 8 0.57 -3.50 14.52
C SER A 8 0.00 -2.82 15.77
N GLY A 9 -1.18 -3.27 16.22
CA GLY A 9 -1.92 -2.65 17.32
C GLY A 9 -2.77 -1.43 16.94
N THR A 10 -2.74 -0.98 15.68
CA THR A 10 -3.64 0.09 15.18
C THR A 10 -4.62 -0.42 14.13
N SER A 11 -5.64 0.38 13.84
CA SER A 11 -6.64 0.13 12.80
C SER A 11 -6.46 1.02 11.55
N THR A 12 -5.64 2.06 11.64
CA THR A 12 -5.52 3.09 10.61
C THR A 12 -4.39 2.82 9.64
N TYR A 13 -4.73 2.72 8.35
CA TYR A 13 -3.76 2.70 7.26
C TYR A 13 -3.37 4.13 6.86
N THR A 14 -2.07 4.39 6.76
CA THR A 14 -1.52 5.64 6.23
C THR A 14 -0.84 5.39 4.90
N THR A 15 -1.00 6.32 3.95
CA THR A 15 -0.27 6.25 2.69
C THR A 15 1.18 6.66 2.95
N VAL A 16 2.13 5.75 2.71
CA VAL A 16 3.56 6.04 2.84
C VAL A 16 4.19 6.46 1.53
N LYS A 17 3.59 6.06 0.40
CA LYS A 17 4.09 6.39 -0.94
C LYS A 17 3.01 6.28 -1.99
N THR A 18 3.07 7.16 -2.98
CA THR A 18 2.29 7.08 -4.22
C THR A 18 3.23 6.75 -5.37
N VAL A 19 2.84 5.77 -6.18
CA VAL A 19 3.57 5.35 -7.39
C VAL A 19 2.60 5.19 -8.56
N THR A 20 3.15 5.30 -9.76
CA THR A 20 2.48 5.03 -11.03
C THR A 20 2.85 3.63 -11.52
N THR A 21 1.94 3.01 -12.27
CA THR A 21 2.21 1.77 -12.98
C THR A 21 3.14 2.04 -14.17
N ASP A 22 3.93 1.04 -14.56
CA ASP A 22 4.59 1.05 -15.87
C ASP A 22 3.58 0.78 -17.01
N SER A 23 4.08 0.76 -18.26
CA SER A 23 3.27 0.48 -19.45
C SER A 23 2.68 -0.94 -19.49
N ALA A 24 3.19 -1.86 -18.67
CA ALA A 24 2.70 -3.22 -18.50
C ALA A 24 1.83 -3.39 -17.25
N GLY A 25 1.50 -2.30 -16.54
CA GLY A 25 0.65 -2.34 -15.34
C GLY A 25 1.35 -2.76 -14.05
N LYS A 26 2.69 -2.87 -14.03
CA LYS A 26 3.44 -3.31 -12.84
C LYS A 26 3.74 -2.13 -11.91
N LEU A 27 3.83 -2.43 -10.61
CA LEU A 27 4.18 -1.48 -9.56
C LEU A 27 5.34 -2.01 -8.74
N ARG A 28 6.30 -1.15 -8.44
CA ARG A 28 7.40 -1.47 -7.53
C ARG A 28 7.80 -0.25 -6.72
N THR A 29 8.04 -0.47 -5.44
CA THR A 29 8.75 0.49 -4.59
C THR A 29 9.37 -0.22 -3.40
N THR A 30 10.38 0.41 -2.81
CA THR A 30 10.99 0.01 -1.54
C THR A 30 10.69 1.06 -0.48
N VAL A 31 10.30 0.62 0.72
CA VAL A 31 10.12 1.47 1.90
C VAL A 31 10.66 0.69 3.11
N THR A 32 11.43 1.34 3.96
CA THR A 32 11.91 0.74 5.20
C THR A 32 10.79 0.71 6.23
N ALA A 33 10.45 -0.47 6.73
CA ALA A 33 9.53 -0.62 7.85
C ALA A 33 10.26 -0.35 9.17
N SER A 34 9.90 0.73 9.88
CA SER A 34 10.44 1.05 11.20
C SER A 34 9.75 0.32 12.35
N ALA A 35 8.66 -0.39 12.07
CA ALA A 35 7.87 -1.16 13.02
C ALA A 35 7.15 -2.31 12.32
N SER A 36 6.74 -3.32 13.10
CA SER A 36 5.86 -4.40 12.62
C SER A 36 4.47 -3.87 12.26
N GLY A 37 3.83 -4.46 11.26
CA GLY A 37 2.53 -4.02 10.77
C GLY A 37 2.09 -4.72 9.49
N THR A 38 1.22 -4.06 8.72
CA THR A 38 0.62 -4.58 7.50
C THR A 38 0.76 -3.57 6.37
N TRP A 39 1.30 -4.02 5.24
CA TRP A 39 1.36 -3.31 3.96
C TRP A 39 0.15 -3.64 3.11
N ARG A 40 -0.34 -2.67 2.33
CA ARG A 40 -1.31 -2.95 1.26
C ARG A 40 -1.22 -1.94 0.12
N TRP A 41 -1.63 -2.35 -1.06
CA TRP A 41 -1.88 -1.44 -2.18
C TRP A 41 -3.33 -0.95 -2.19
N LYS A 42 -3.52 0.34 -2.47
CA LYS A 42 -4.82 0.95 -2.71
C LYS A 42 -4.83 1.67 -4.05
N ALA A 43 -5.75 1.26 -4.91
CA ALA A 43 -6.13 1.95 -6.13
C ALA A 43 -7.22 3.00 -5.82
N ALA A 44 -7.02 4.22 -6.29
CA ALA A 44 -8.05 5.26 -6.21
C ALA A 44 -9.14 4.99 -7.25
N SER A 45 -10.37 5.36 -6.93
CA SER A 45 -11.43 5.47 -7.92
C SER A 45 -11.15 6.63 -8.87
N THR A 46 -11.45 6.43 -10.14
CA THR A 46 -11.47 7.47 -11.17
C THR A 46 -12.91 7.67 -11.66
N PHE A 47 -13.14 8.58 -12.59
CA PHE A 47 -14.48 8.80 -13.17
C PHE A 47 -15.05 7.56 -13.88
N THR A 48 -14.19 6.72 -14.46
CA THR A 48 -14.61 5.56 -15.27
C THR A 48 -14.26 4.22 -14.63
N THR A 49 -13.60 4.20 -13.46
CA THR A 49 -13.09 2.96 -12.86
C THR A 49 -13.15 3.01 -11.34
N SER A 50 -13.82 2.03 -10.74
CA SER A 50 -13.88 1.86 -9.29
C SER A 50 -12.50 1.58 -8.71
N GLY A 51 -12.26 2.14 -7.51
CA GLY A 51 -11.05 1.83 -6.75
C GLY A 51 -11.04 0.39 -6.24
N ALA A 52 -9.86 -0.12 -5.93
CA ALA A 52 -9.65 -1.46 -5.42
C ALA A 52 -8.62 -1.42 -4.28
N THR A 53 -8.76 -2.33 -3.31
CA THR A 53 -7.79 -2.46 -2.21
C THR A 53 -7.26 -3.87 -2.21
N ALA A 54 -5.94 -4.02 -2.24
CA ALA A 54 -5.29 -5.32 -2.15
C ALA A 54 -5.39 -5.88 -0.73
N TYR A 55 -5.26 -7.21 -0.64
CA TYR A 55 -5.04 -7.87 0.65
C TYR A 55 -3.79 -7.33 1.35
N GLY A 56 -3.83 -7.38 2.67
CA GLY A 56 -2.71 -6.94 3.50
C GLY A 56 -1.60 -7.99 3.56
N ASP A 57 -0.36 -7.52 3.55
CA ASP A 57 0.85 -8.31 3.75
C ASP A 57 1.53 -7.91 5.05
N SER A 58 1.77 -8.87 5.94
CA SER A 58 2.28 -8.60 7.29
C SER A 58 3.79 -8.58 7.33
N VAL A 59 4.36 -7.56 7.97
CA VAL A 59 5.81 -7.42 8.18
C VAL A 59 6.12 -7.38 9.67
N THR A 60 7.23 -8.03 10.04
CA THR A 60 7.80 -7.97 11.39
C THR A 60 9.12 -7.22 11.33
N ALA A 61 9.24 -6.12 12.07
CA ALA A 61 10.52 -5.46 12.28
C ALA A 61 11.38 -6.33 13.21
N LYS A 62 12.69 -6.39 12.95
CA LYS A 62 13.67 -7.10 13.77
C LYS A 62 14.08 -6.28 14.99
#